data_AF-A0A8C7T156-F1
#
_entry.id   AF-A0A8C7T156-F1
#
_cell.length_a   1.000
_cell.length_b   1.000
_cell.length_c   1.000
_cell.angle_alpha   90.00
_cell.angle_beta   90.00
_cell.angle_gamma   90.00
#
_symmetry.space_group_name_H-M   'P 1'
#
loop_
_entity.id
_entity.type
_entity.pdbx_description
1 polymer ?
#
loop_
_entity_poly.entity_id
_entity_poly.type
_entity_poly.pdbx_seq_one_letter_code
_entity_poly.pdbx_strand_id
1 'polypeptide(L)' 'MSYHSSSHSSSPNTDCKVYVGDFVNGAAKAELERAFSYYGPLRSVWVARPACFAFVEYEDARDAEDAVKGMDGK' A
#
# COMPACT_ATOMS: atom_id res chain seq x y z
N MET A 1 32.61 -2.35 16.00
CA MET A 1 31.27 -2.73 15.49
C MET A 1 30.35 -1.54 15.65
N SER A 2 30.11 -0.80 14.57
CA SER A 2 29.26 0.40 14.59
C SER A 2 27.93 0.02 13.96
N TYR A 3 26.91 -0.19 14.78
CA TYR A 3 25.53 -0.27 14.33
C TYR A 3 25.23 1.10 13.72
N HIS A 4 25.18 1.17 12.39
CA HIS A 4 24.68 2.38 11.75
C HIS A 4 23.22 2.50 12.15
N SER A 5 22.98 3.45 13.06
CA SER A 5 21.67 4.04 13.29
C SER A 5 21.20 4.61 11.96
N SER A 6 20.40 3.83 11.23
CA SER A 6 19.54 4.40 10.20
C SER A 6 18.46 5.16 10.95
N SER A 7 18.78 6.42 11.24
CA SER A 7 17.83 7.49 11.48
C SER A 7 16.85 7.47 10.32
N HIS A 8 15.77 6.70 10.43
CA HIS A 8 14.63 6.88 9.56
C HIS A 8 14.04 8.23 9.98
N SER A 9 14.50 9.23 9.23
CA SER A 9 14.02 10.60 9.17
C SER A 9 12.58 10.76 9.64
N SER A 10 12.29 11.84 10.34
CA SER A 10 10.95 12.40 10.54
C SER A 10 10.25 12.69 9.20
N SER A 11 9.92 11.64 8.48
CA SER A 11 9.22 11.58 7.22
C SER A 11 8.01 10.68 7.50
N PRO A 12 6.76 11.12 7.27
CA PRO A 12 5.60 10.26 7.50
C PRO A 12 5.82 8.96 6.71
N ASN A 13 5.69 7.80 7.36
CA ASN A 13 5.94 6.46 6.82
C ASN A 13 5.36 6.27 5.40
N THR A 14 6.08 6.70 4.37
CA THR A 14 5.69 6.52 2.96
C THR A 14 5.93 5.09 2.50
N ASP A 15 6.80 4.37 3.21
CA ASP A 15 7.16 2.97 2.95
C ASP A 15 5.96 2.03 3.07
N CYS A 16 4.97 2.38 3.90
CA CYS A 16 3.74 1.60 4.10
C CYS A 16 2.62 1.96 3.12
N LYS A 17 2.83 2.91 2.20
CA LYS A 17 1.77 3.46 1.34
C LYS A 17 1.89 2.95 -0.08
N VAL A 18 0.97 2.08 -0.45
CA VAL A 18 0.84 1.51 -1.79
C VAL A 18 -0.11 2.35 -2.63
N TYR A 19 0.36 2.72 -3.82
CA TYR A 19 -0.46 3.38 -4.84
C TYR A 19 -0.99 2.33 -5.82
N VAL A 20 -2.27 2.42 -6.13
CA VAL A 20 -2.94 1.54 -7.08
C VAL A 20 -3.60 2.40 -8.16
N GLY A 21 -3.19 2.22 -9.40
CA GLY A 21 -3.72 2.89 -10.58
C GLY A 21 -4.05 1.89 -11.70
N ASP A 22 -4.64 2.39 -12.80
CA ASP A 22 -4.85 1.65 -14.05
C ASP A 22 -5.71 0.36 -13.99
N PHE A 23 -6.65 0.26 -13.05
CA PHE A 23 -7.63 -0.83 -13.06
C PHE A 23 -8.85 -0.55 -13.95
N VAL A 24 -9.09 -1.42 -14.93
CA VAL A 24 -10.29 -1.40 -15.77
C VAL A 24 -11.53 -1.61 -14.89
N ASN A 25 -12.45 -0.64 -14.90
CA ASN A 25 -13.77 -0.69 -14.27
C ASN A 25 -13.86 -0.39 -12.76
N GLY A 26 -12.88 0.29 -12.16
CA GLY A 26 -13.07 0.89 -10.84
C GLY A 26 -13.11 -0.14 -9.71
N ALA A 27 -11.95 -0.65 -9.29
CA ALA A 27 -11.80 -1.43 -8.07
C ALA A 27 -12.43 -0.64 -6.91
N ALA A 28 -13.51 -1.21 -6.34
CA ALA A 28 -14.15 -0.61 -5.18
C ALA A 28 -13.21 -0.75 -3.98
N LYS A 29 -13.33 0.18 -3.01
CA LYS A 29 -12.62 0.07 -1.72
C LYS A 29 -12.70 -1.34 -1.14
N ALA A 30 -13.86 -1.99 -1.24
CA ALA A 30 -14.08 -3.35 -0.73
C ALA A 30 -13.30 -4.45 -1.48
N GLU A 31 -13.00 -4.26 -2.77
CA GLU A 31 -12.18 -5.19 -3.54
C GLU A 31 -10.70 -5.00 -3.19
N LEU A 32 -10.24 -3.75 -3.16
CA LEU A 32 -8.90 -3.40 -2.68
C LEU A 32 -8.70 -3.90 -1.25
N GLU A 33 -9.60 -3.58 -0.33
CA GLU A 33 -9.49 -3.99 1.06
C GLU A 33 -9.41 -5.52 1.19
N ARG A 34 -10.20 -6.29 0.45
CA ARG A 34 -10.10 -7.77 0.47
C ARG A 34 -8.81 -8.28 -0.16
N ALA A 35 -8.43 -7.76 -1.32
CA ALA A 35 -7.25 -8.23 -2.05
C ALA A 35 -5.95 -7.85 -1.32
N PHE A 36 -5.89 -6.66 -0.74
CA PHE A 36 -4.74 -6.16 0.01
C PHE A 36 -4.69 -6.73 1.45
N SER A 37 -5.84 -6.99 2.09
CA SER A 37 -5.91 -7.64 3.40
C SER A 37 -5.41 -9.09 3.38
N TYR A 38 -5.27 -9.70 2.20
CA TYR A 38 -4.64 -11.02 2.06
C TYR A 38 -3.14 -10.98 2.40
N TYR A 39 -2.45 -9.88 2.08
CA TYR A 39 -1.02 -9.73 2.31
C TYR A 39 -0.71 -9.33 3.76
N GLY A 40 -1.56 -8.53 4.38
CA GLY A 40 -1.34 -8.07 5.75
C GLY A 40 -2.42 -7.11 6.27
N PRO A 41 -2.35 -6.74 7.55
CA PRO A 41 -3.28 -5.79 8.16
C PRO A 41 -3.18 -4.41 7.53
N LEU A 42 -4.32 -3.93 7.04
CA LEU A 42 -4.43 -2.62 6.41
C LEU A 42 -4.71 -1.56 7.47
N ARG A 43 -3.87 -0.52 7.50
CA ARG A 43 -4.05 0.65 8.34
C ARG A 43 -5.17 1.54 7.80
N SER A 44 -5.20 1.80 6.50
CA SER A 44 -6.25 2.59 5.87
C SER A 44 -6.35 2.34 4.37
N VAL A 45 -7.56 2.36 3.81
CA VAL A 45 -7.80 2.24 2.37
C VAL A 45 -8.59 3.45 1.91
N TRP A 46 -8.02 4.19 0.96
CA TRP A 46 -8.63 5.37 0.36
C TRP A 46 -8.78 5.17 -1.14
N VAL A 47 -9.95 5.47 -1.69
CA VAL A 47 -10.23 5.35 -3.12
C VAL A 47 -10.73 6.69 -3.64
N ALA A 48 -10.01 7.24 -4.62
CA ALA A 48 -10.45 8.41 -5.38
C ALA A 48 -11.42 7.95 -6.48
N ARG A 49 -12.54 8.66 -6.63
CA ARG A 49 -13.58 8.35 -7.62
C ARG A 49 -13.63 9.28 -8.86
N PRO A 50 -13.01 10.49 -8.94
CA PRO A 50 -12.91 11.20 -10.22
C PRO A 50 -11.77 10.69 -11.11
N ALA A 51 -10.77 10.03 -10.53
CA ALA A 51 -9.71 9.34 -11.25
C ALA A 51 -9.54 7.97 -10.60
N CYS A 52 -9.43 6.90 -11.39
CA CYS A 52 -9.38 5.50 -10.92
C CYS A 52 -8.06 5.21 -10.17
N PHE A 53 -7.93 5.83 -9.00
CA PHE A 53 -6.76 5.78 -8.15
C PHE A 53 -7.18 5.35 -6.76
N ALA A 54 -6.36 4.51 -6.15
CA ALA A 54 -6.52 4.13 -4.76
C ALA A 54 -5.16 4.20 -4.05
N PHE A 55 -5.24 4.40 -2.75
CA PHE A 55 -4.12 4.34 -1.84
C PHE A 55 -4.44 3.34 -0.74
N VAL A 56 -3.53 2.42 -0.53
CA VAL A 56 -3.60 1.42 0.53
C VAL A 56 -2.43 1.67 1.47
N GLU A 57 -2.73 1.85 2.75
CA GLU A 57 -1.74 2.06 3.79
C GLU A 57 -1.71 0.81 4.69
N TYR A 58 -0.54 0.24 4.88
CA TYR A 58 -0.30 -0.93 5.73
C TYR A 58 0.19 -0.54 7.12
N GLU A 59 0.07 -1.46 8.07
CA GLU A 59 0.76 -1.34 9.37
C GLU A 59 2.27 -1.59 9.23
N ASP A 60 2.66 -2.55 8.40
CA ASP A 60 4.06 -2.94 8.19
C ASP A 60 4.47 -2.65 6.74
N ALA A 61 5.66 -2.10 6.56
CA ALA A 61 6.18 -1.80 5.23
C ALA A 61 6.54 -3.06 4.43
N ARG A 62 6.86 -4.17 5.10
CA ARG A 62 7.14 -5.45 4.43
C ARG A 62 5.88 -5.95 3.72
N ASP A 63 4.74 -5.86 4.38
CA ASP A 63 3.44 -6.26 3.81
C ASP A 63 3.06 -5.38 2.62
N ALA A 64 3.36 -4.07 2.70
CA ALA A 64 3.18 -3.14 1.59
C ALA A 64 4.05 -3.52 0.38
N GLU A 65 5.31 -3.87 0.61
CA GLU A 65 6.24 -4.28 -0.45
C GLU A 65 5.80 -5.60 -1.11
N ASP A 66 5.39 -6.59 -0.32
CA ASP A 66 4.86 -7.86 -0.81
C ASP A 66 3.55 -7.67 -1.61
N ALA A 67 2.66 -6.79 -1.14
CA ALA A 67 1.43 -6.47 -1.85
C ALA A 67 1.70 -5.79 -3.20
N VAL A 68 2.64 -4.84 -3.26
CA VAL A 68 3.07 -4.21 -4.52
C VAL A 68 3.62 -5.28 -5.45
N LYS A 69 4.58 -6.09 -5.00
CA LYS A 69 5.18 -7.15 -5.83
C LYS A 69 4.17 -8.20 -6.30
N GLY A 70 3.16 -8.51 -5.48
CA GLY A 70 2.12 -9.49 -5.79
C GLY A 70 1.01 -8.96 -6.70
N MET A 71 0.80 -7.64 -6.73
CA MET A 71 -0.23 -6.97 -7.53
C MET A 71 0.34 -6.30 -8.79
N ASP A 72 1.64 -6.00 -8.83
CA ASP A 72 2.35 -5.44 -9.98
C ASP A 72 2.35 -6.45 -11.13
N GLY A 73 1.64 -6.13 -12.22
CA GLY A 73 1.55 -6.95 -13.43
C GLY A 73 0.33 -7.87 -13.55
N LYS A 74 -0.71 -7.72 -12.72
CA LYS A 74 -1.96 -8.51 -12.77
C LYS A 74 -3.16 -7.73 -13.30
#